data_AF-A0A8C7WYT4-F1
#
_entry.id   AF-A0A8C7WYT4-F1
#
_cell.length_a   1.000
_cell.length_b   1.000
_cell.length_c   1.000
_cell.angle_alpha   90.00
_cell.angle_beta   90.00
_cell.angle_gamma   90.00
#
_symmetry.space_group_name_H-M   'P 1'
#
loop_
_entity.id
_entity.type
_entity.pdbx_description
1 polymer ?
#
loop_
_entity_poly.entity_id
_entity_poly.type
_entity_poly.pdbx_seq_one_letter_code
_entity_poly.pdbx_strand_id
1 'polypeptide(L)'
;MADIILPGAAYTEKSGTYVNTEGRSQHTKVAVTAPGMAREDWKVIRAVSELAGVTLPYDTLDEVRSRLAEVAPNLVRYDDVEEANYFKQANELAQAVNQNLIAAPLVPPQVSAKDFYMTDPISRASQTMAKCVKALTEGAAAVDEPSVC
;
A
#
# COMPACT_ATOMS: atom_id res chain seq x y z
N MET A 1 4.93 8.04 17.06
CA MET A 1 3.99 9.18 17.05
C MET A 1 4.55 10.23 16.11
N ALA A 2 3.68 11.00 15.45
CA ALA A 2 4.08 12.07 14.56
C ALA A 2 3.87 13.43 15.23
N ASP A 3 4.78 14.37 15.00
CA ASP A 3 4.63 15.77 15.43
C ASP A 3 3.75 16.57 14.46
N ILE A 4 3.79 16.21 13.16
CA ILE A 4 3.04 16.84 12.09
C ILE A 4 2.29 15.74 11.30
N ILE A 5 1.01 15.99 11.02
CA ILE A 5 0.16 15.11 10.22
C ILE A 5 -0.31 15.87 8.98
N LEU A 6 0.02 15.34 7.80
CA LEU A 6 -0.45 15.85 6.52
C LEU A 6 -1.50 14.88 5.95
N PRO A 7 -2.77 15.29 5.79
CA PRO A 7 -3.83 14.38 5.36
C PRO A 7 -3.71 14.04 3.86
N GLY A 8 -3.44 12.77 3.57
CA GLY A 8 -3.40 12.20 2.23
C GLY A 8 -4.75 11.65 1.77
N ALA A 9 -4.81 11.23 0.50
CA ALA A 9 -6.00 10.66 -0.11
C ALA A 9 -6.00 9.12 -0.02
N ALA A 10 -7.16 8.52 0.24
CA ALA A 10 -7.33 7.07 0.22
C ALA A 10 -7.21 6.47 -1.20
N TYR A 11 -7.14 5.14 -1.32
CA TYR A 11 -7.00 4.46 -2.62
C TYR A 11 -8.19 4.70 -3.56
N THR A 12 -9.38 4.96 -3.02
CA THR A 12 -10.61 5.32 -3.76
C THR A 12 -10.67 6.79 -4.18
N GLU A 13 -9.77 7.62 -3.65
CA GLU A 13 -9.80 9.08 -3.77
C GLU A 13 -8.74 9.64 -4.73
N LYS A 14 -7.88 8.77 -5.26
CA LYS A 14 -6.76 9.15 -6.12
C LYS A 14 -6.57 8.19 -7.28
N SER A 15 -5.96 8.69 -8.36
CA SER A 15 -5.42 7.84 -9.41
C SER A 15 -3.97 7.52 -9.10
N GLY A 16 -3.72 6.35 -8.53
CA GLY A 16 -2.40 5.86 -8.16
C GLY A 16 -2.04 4.61 -8.96
N THR A 17 -0.75 4.42 -9.23
CA THR A 17 -0.20 3.18 -9.77
C THR A 17 0.15 2.24 -8.63
N TYR A 18 -0.32 1.00 -8.69
CA TYR A 18 -0.03 -0.08 -7.74
C TYR A 18 0.52 -1.27 -8.50
N VAL A 19 1.46 -2.00 -7.91
CA VAL A 19 2.02 -3.23 -8.48
C VAL A 19 1.68 -4.39 -7.57
N ASN A 20 1.14 -5.47 -8.14
CA ASN A 20 0.81 -6.67 -7.38
C ASN A 20 2.04 -7.59 -7.20
N THR A 21 1.88 -8.73 -6.52
CA THR A 21 2.98 -9.64 -6.19
C THR A 21 3.61 -10.36 -7.38
N GLU A 22 2.92 -10.44 -8.52
CA GLU A 22 3.46 -11.01 -9.77
C GLU A 22 4.18 -9.95 -10.62
N GLY A 23 4.20 -8.68 -10.20
CA GLY A 23 4.85 -7.59 -10.94
C GLY A 23 3.93 -6.85 -11.92
N ARG A 24 2.62 -7.15 -11.93
CA ARG A 24 1.65 -6.46 -12.80
C ARG A 24 1.35 -5.07 -12.28
N SER A 25 1.54 -4.07 -13.12
CA SER A 25 1.17 -2.69 -12.84
C SER A 25 -0.31 -2.47 -13.11
N GLN A 26 -1.02 -1.89 -12.15
CA GLN A 26 -2.43 -1.51 -12.23
C GLN A 26 -2.57 -0.05 -11.80
N HIS A 27 -3.63 0.61 -12.25
CA HIS A 27 -3.92 1.97 -11.79
C HIS A 27 -5.34 2.08 -11.26
N THR A 28 -5.49 2.84 -10.17
CA THR A 28 -6.81 3.19 -9.64
C THR A 28 -7.39 4.37 -10.42
N LYS A 29 -8.71 4.53 -10.30
CA LYS A 29 -9.45 5.71 -10.76
C LYS A 29 -10.07 6.37 -9.54
N VAL A 30 -10.19 7.70 -9.61
CA VAL A 30 -10.86 8.48 -8.56
C VAL A 30 -12.34 8.11 -8.58
N ALA A 31 -12.83 7.53 -7.48
CA ALA A 31 -14.22 7.18 -7.30
C ALA A 31 -14.97 8.24 -6.49
N VAL A 32 -14.31 8.80 -5.47
CA VAL A 32 -14.83 9.86 -4.60
C VAL A 32 -13.75 10.92 -4.38
N THR A 33 -14.14 12.15 -4.00
CA THR A 33 -13.18 13.20 -3.66
C THR A 33 -12.65 13.03 -2.25
N ALA A 34 -11.37 13.33 -2.03
CA ALA A 34 -10.77 13.28 -0.71
C ALA A 34 -11.51 14.18 0.31
N PRO A 35 -11.73 13.73 1.55
CA PRO A 35 -12.54 14.45 2.53
C PRO A 35 -11.82 15.68 3.08
N GLY A 36 -12.58 16.75 3.31
CA GLY A 36 -12.09 17.98 3.94
C GLY A 36 -10.93 18.62 3.18
N MET A 37 -9.79 18.78 3.87
CA MET A 37 -8.58 19.39 3.31
C MET A 37 -7.52 18.38 2.88
N ALA A 38 -7.87 17.09 2.80
CA ALA A 38 -6.98 16.07 2.27
C ALA A 38 -6.60 16.34 0.81
N ARG A 39 -5.40 15.91 0.41
CA ARG A 39 -4.86 16.09 -0.95
C ARG A 39 -4.23 14.79 -1.43
N GLU A 40 -4.07 14.65 -2.74
CA GLU A 40 -3.30 13.54 -3.31
C GLU A 40 -1.85 13.56 -2.78
N ASP A 41 -1.35 12.40 -2.39
CA ASP A 41 -0.09 12.28 -1.65
C ASP A 41 1.10 12.89 -2.40
N TRP A 42 1.19 12.68 -3.72
CA TRP A 42 2.28 13.23 -4.53
C TRP A 42 2.24 14.77 -4.58
N LYS A 43 1.05 15.37 -4.56
CA LYS A 43 0.88 16.84 -4.53
C LYS A 43 1.35 17.40 -3.20
N VAL A 44 1.07 16.70 -2.09
CA VAL A 44 1.57 17.07 -0.76
C VAL A 44 3.10 17.06 -0.75
N ILE A 45 3.72 15.98 -1.24
CA ILE A 45 5.18 15.85 -1.30
C ILE A 45 5.78 16.92 -2.22
N ARG A 46 5.18 17.16 -3.39
CA ARG A 46 5.61 18.20 -4.33
C ARG A 46 5.52 19.60 -3.73
N ALA A 47 4.46 19.92 -2.98
CA ALA A 47 4.34 21.20 -2.28
C ALA A 47 5.38 21.35 -1.16
N VAL A 48 5.61 20.29 -0.38
CA VAL A 48 6.65 20.29 0.66
C VAL A 48 8.05 20.48 0.05
N SER A 49 8.32 19.87 -1.11
CA SER A 49 9.61 20.03 -1.80
C SER A 49 9.91 21.47 -2.19
N GLU A 50 8.88 22.23 -2.58
CA GLU A 50 8.98 23.65 -2.91
C GLU A 50 9.25 24.50 -1.67
N LEU A 51 8.53 24.24 -0.58
CA LEU A 51 8.76 24.90 0.72
C LEU A 51 10.16 24.62 1.27
N ALA A 52 10.71 23.45 0.99
CA ALA A 52 12.06 23.06 1.39
C ALA A 52 13.18 23.61 0.49
N GLY A 53 12.84 24.32 -0.59
CA GLY A 53 13.83 24.85 -1.54
C GLY A 53 14.43 23.81 -2.50
N VAL A 54 13.84 22.62 -2.59
CA VAL A 54 14.25 21.51 -3.46
C VAL A 54 13.08 21.05 -4.33
N THR A 55 12.54 22.00 -5.09
CA THR A 55 11.37 21.80 -5.95
C THR A 55 11.57 20.64 -6.92
N LEU A 56 10.68 19.65 -6.84
CA LEU A 56 10.69 18.49 -7.73
C LEU A 56 10.20 18.89 -9.15
N PRO A 57 10.78 18.33 -10.23
CA PRO A 57 10.58 18.80 -11.61
C PRO A 57 9.31 18.21 -12.24
N TYR A 58 8.18 18.26 -11.55
CA TYR A 58 6.89 17.81 -12.06
C TYR A 58 5.75 18.53 -11.35
N ASP A 59 4.75 18.93 -12.12
CA ASP A 59 3.56 19.67 -11.67
C ASP A 59 2.26 18.93 -12.02
N THR A 60 2.32 17.94 -12.91
CA THR A 60 1.17 17.13 -13.33
C THR A 60 1.36 15.64 -13.04
N LEU A 61 0.25 14.90 -12.93
CA LEU A 61 0.30 13.45 -12.71
C LEU A 61 0.98 12.72 -13.89
N ASP A 62 0.82 13.22 -15.10
CA ASP A 62 1.45 12.63 -16.28
C ASP A 62 2.97 12.84 -16.27
N GLU A 63 3.46 13.99 -15.81
CA GLU A 63 4.90 14.20 -15.59
C GLU A 63 5.45 13.31 -14.48
N VAL A 64 4.69 13.09 -13.40
CA VAL A 64 5.05 12.11 -12.36
C VAL A 64 5.15 10.70 -12.96
N ARG A 65 4.24 10.33 -13.87
CA ARG A 65 4.29 9.04 -14.57
C ARG A 65 5.44 8.96 -15.57
N SER A 66 5.79 10.06 -16.25
CA SER A 66 7.00 10.14 -17.07
C SER A 66 8.24 9.89 -16.21
N ARG A 67 8.32 10.52 -15.03
CA ARG A 67 9.41 10.28 -14.07
C ARG A 67 9.41 8.84 -13.58
N LEU A 68 8.24 8.25 -13.36
CA LEU A 68 8.11 6.84 -12.99
C LEU A 68 8.66 5.92 -14.08
N ALA A 69 8.38 6.21 -15.35
CA ALA A 69 8.88 5.46 -16.50
C ALA A 69 10.40 5.55 -16.65
N GLU A 70 11.00 6.70 -16.35
CA GLU A 70 12.46 6.88 -16.31
C GLU A 70 13.13 6.02 -15.24
N VAL A 71 12.48 5.86 -14.08
CA VAL A 71 13.01 5.07 -12.96
C VAL A 71 12.80 3.58 -13.21
N ALA A 72 11.60 3.18 -13.61
CA ALA A 72 11.23 1.80 -13.87
C ALA A 72 10.08 1.73 -14.89
N PRO A 73 10.36 1.38 -16.16
CA PRO A 73 9.37 1.48 -17.25
C PRO A 73 8.20 0.51 -17.13
N ASN A 74 8.36 -0.59 -16.40
CA ASN A 74 7.28 -1.54 -16.11
C ASN A 74 6.14 -0.91 -15.29
N LEU A 75 6.40 0.14 -14.52
CA LEU A 75 5.40 0.80 -13.67
C LEU A 75 4.33 1.56 -14.46
N VAL A 76 4.56 1.85 -15.74
CA VAL A 76 3.58 2.53 -16.62
C VAL A 76 3.00 1.62 -17.70
N ARG A 77 3.42 0.35 -17.75
CA ARG A 77 2.86 -0.68 -18.63
C ARG A 77 1.74 -1.41 -17.90
N TYR A 78 0.56 -0.82 -17.94
CA TYR A 78 -0.58 -1.33 -17.18
C TYR A 78 -1.11 -2.65 -17.73
N ASP A 79 -1.54 -3.50 -16.81
CA ASP A 79 -2.09 -4.84 -17.08
C ASP A 79 -1.11 -5.82 -17.75
N ASP A 80 0.19 -5.51 -17.71
CA ASP A 80 1.26 -6.35 -18.26
C ASP A 80 2.13 -6.94 -17.16
N VAL A 81 2.66 -8.15 -17.39
CA VAL A 81 3.63 -8.83 -16.51
C VAL A 81 4.90 -9.04 -17.28
N GLU A 82 5.91 -8.24 -16.93
CA GLU A 82 7.24 -8.32 -17.53
C GLU A 82 8.04 -9.46 -16.90
N GLU A 83 8.67 -10.30 -17.72
CA GLU A 83 9.50 -11.40 -17.25
C GLU A 83 10.79 -10.88 -16.58
N ALA A 84 11.09 -11.39 -15.38
CA ALA A 84 12.34 -11.14 -14.68
C ALA A 84 13.28 -12.36 -14.83
N ASN A 85 14.42 -12.21 -15.51
CA ASN A 85 15.28 -13.35 -15.91
C ASN A 85 16.54 -13.56 -15.04
N TYR A 86 17.07 -12.53 -14.38
CA TYR A 86 18.40 -12.55 -13.74
C TYR A 86 18.52 -13.35 -12.41
N PHE A 87 17.85 -14.51 -12.32
CA PHE A 87 17.90 -15.41 -11.16
C PHE A 87 19.30 -15.94 -10.87
N LYS A 88 20.10 -16.23 -11.92
CA LYS A 88 21.45 -16.76 -11.76
C LYS A 88 22.36 -15.75 -11.04
N GLN A 89 22.36 -14.50 -11.51
CA GLN A 89 23.16 -13.42 -10.94
C GLN A 89 22.70 -13.10 -9.51
N ALA A 90 21.38 -13.12 -9.25
CA ALA A 90 20.84 -12.94 -7.91
C ALA A 90 21.32 -14.03 -6.93
N ASN A 91 21.34 -15.30 -7.38
CA ASN A 91 21.85 -16.42 -6.58
C ASN A 91 23.36 -16.34 -6.32
N GLU A 92 24.14 -15.93 -7.31
CA GLU A 92 25.59 -15.71 -7.15
C GLU A 92 25.88 -14.62 -6.11
N LEU A 93 25.13 -13.51 -6.14
CA LEU A 93 25.25 -12.43 -5.15
C LEU A 93 24.80 -12.89 -3.75
N ALA A 94 23.76 -13.71 -3.64
CA ALA A 94 23.29 -14.24 -2.35
C ALA A 94 24.36 -15.09 -1.64
N GLN A 95 25.30 -15.69 -2.38
CA GLN A 95 26.40 -16.49 -1.82
C GLN A 95 27.57 -15.63 -1.30
N ALA A 96 27.62 -14.34 -1.62
CA ALA A 96 28.72 -13.46 -1.21
C ALA A 96 28.76 -13.20 0.31
N VAL A 97 27.62 -13.32 0.99
CA VAL A 97 27.50 -13.13 2.45
C VAL A 97 26.85 -14.37 3.05
N ASN A 98 27.59 -15.08 3.90
CA ASN A 98 27.07 -16.28 4.55
C ASN A 98 26.36 -15.92 5.86
N GLN A 99 25.03 -15.79 5.79
CA GLN A 99 24.20 -15.50 6.95
C GLN A 99 23.76 -16.80 7.63
N ASN A 100 23.90 -16.87 8.96
CA ASN A 100 23.46 -18.04 9.72
C ASN A 100 21.92 -18.06 9.85
N LEU A 101 21.33 -19.25 9.75
CA LEU A 101 19.92 -19.44 10.06
C LEU A 101 19.66 -19.31 11.56
N ILE A 102 18.53 -18.70 11.92
CA ILE A 102 18.04 -18.72 13.30
C ILE A 102 17.48 -20.10 13.63
N ALA A 103 17.64 -20.52 14.89
CA ALA A 103 17.12 -21.81 15.37
C ALA A 103 15.60 -21.80 15.61
N ALA A 104 14.98 -20.62 15.65
CA ALA A 104 13.54 -20.49 15.89
C ALA A 104 12.73 -20.99 14.67
N PRO A 105 11.57 -21.64 14.89
CA PRO A 105 10.72 -22.08 13.80
C PRO A 105 10.13 -20.89 13.03
N LEU A 106 9.91 -21.08 11.73
CA LEU A 106 9.19 -20.11 10.90
C LEU A 106 7.69 -20.20 11.22
N VAL A 107 7.19 -19.22 11.97
CA VAL A 107 5.76 -19.07 12.27
C VAL A 107 5.24 -17.84 11.51
N PRO A 108 4.25 -17.98 10.60
CA PRO A 108 3.69 -16.83 9.92
C PRO A 108 2.96 -15.92 10.91
N PRO A 109 2.89 -14.60 10.65
CA PRO A 109 2.26 -13.66 11.57
C PRO A 109 0.73 -13.83 11.68
N GLN A 110 0.11 -14.44 10.68
CA GLN A 110 -1.34 -14.69 10.62
C GLN A 110 -1.58 -16.19 10.63
N VAL A 111 -1.92 -16.73 11.81
CA VAL A 111 -2.14 -18.17 12.00
C VAL A 111 -3.64 -18.47 12.09
N SER A 112 -4.42 -17.53 12.60
CA SER A 112 -5.85 -17.69 12.82
C SER A 112 -6.66 -16.72 11.98
N ALA A 113 -7.92 -17.08 11.69
CA ALA A 113 -8.80 -16.25 10.88
C ALA A 113 -9.02 -14.85 11.46
N LYS A 114 -8.95 -14.67 12.79
CA LYS A 114 -9.05 -13.35 13.43
C LYS A 114 -7.90 -12.40 13.05
N ASP A 115 -6.72 -12.94 12.72
CA ASP A 115 -5.52 -12.14 12.42
C ASP A 115 -5.58 -11.53 11.00
N PHE A 116 -6.51 -12.00 10.17
CA PHE A 116 -6.70 -11.55 8.79
C PHE A 116 -7.47 -10.22 8.68
N TYR A 117 -8.44 -9.97 9.55
CA TYR A 117 -9.42 -8.87 9.35
C TYR A 117 -8.89 -7.47 9.70
N MET A 118 -7.68 -7.34 10.26
CA MET A 118 -7.13 -6.05 10.73
C MET A 118 -5.65 -5.87 10.37
N THR A 119 -5.34 -5.74 9.08
CA THR A 119 -3.95 -5.68 8.58
C THR A 119 -3.45 -4.27 8.35
N ASP A 120 -4.31 -3.37 7.89
CA ASP A 120 -3.99 -2.01 7.48
C ASP A 120 -4.81 -0.96 8.26
N PRO A 121 -4.51 0.35 8.13
CA PRO A 121 -5.27 1.38 8.82
C PRO A 121 -6.77 1.42 8.45
N ILE A 122 -7.12 1.04 7.22
CA ILE A 122 -8.50 1.07 6.71
C ILE A 122 -9.32 -0.05 7.38
N SER A 123 -8.82 -1.27 7.37
CA SER A 123 -9.45 -2.42 8.03
C SER A 123 -9.51 -2.24 9.55
N ARG A 124 -8.48 -1.68 10.19
CA ARG A 124 -8.51 -1.36 11.63
C ARG A 124 -9.53 -0.30 12.01
N ALA A 125 -9.78 0.69 11.15
CA ALA A 125 -10.81 1.71 11.38
C ALA A 125 -12.23 1.22 11.04
N SER A 126 -12.38 0.05 10.39
CA SER A 126 -13.66 -0.48 9.95
C SER A 126 -14.44 -1.14 11.08
N GLN A 127 -15.64 -0.64 11.36
CA GLN A 127 -16.57 -1.26 12.31
C GLN A 127 -16.99 -2.67 11.86
N THR A 128 -17.14 -2.89 10.56
CA THR A 128 -17.50 -4.20 10.01
C THR A 128 -16.40 -5.23 10.27
N MET A 129 -15.14 -4.85 10.06
CA MET A 129 -14.02 -5.75 10.34
C MET A 129 -13.87 -6.04 11.84
N ALA A 130 -14.13 -5.04 12.70
CA ALA A 130 -14.20 -5.25 14.15
C ALA A 130 -15.28 -6.27 14.55
N LYS A 131 -16.46 -6.21 13.92
CA LYS A 131 -17.51 -7.22 14.10
C LYS A 131 -17.08 -8.61 13.62
N CYS A 132 -16.38 -8.71 12.48
CA CYS A 132 -15.84 -10.00 12.00
C CYS A 132 -14.86 -10.62 13.00
N VAL A 133 -13.95 -9.82 13.56
CA VAL A 133 -13.03 -10.29 14.60
C VAL A 133 -13.80 -10.76 15.83
N LYS A 134 -14.77 -9.97 16.32
CA LYS A 134 -15.62 -10.32 17.46
C LYS A 134 -16.37 -11.64 17.24
N ALA A 135 -16.96 -11.82 16.06
CA ALA A 135 -17.67 -13.06 15.70
C ALA A 135 -16.75 -14.29 15.76
N LEU A 136 -15.48 -14.14 15.37
CA LEU A 136 -14.51 -15.23 15.35
C LEU A 136 -13.92 -15.52 16.74
N THR A 137 -13.85 -14.53 17.63
CA THR A 137 -13.31 -14.70 18.98
C THR A 137 -14.37 -15.12 20.00
N GLU A 138 -15.61 -14.62 19.86
CA GLU A 138 -16.69 -14.76 20.85
C GLU A 138 -17.89 -15.57 20.32
N GLY A 139 -17.91 -15.90 19.03
CA GLY A 139 -19.02 -16.60 18.35
C GLY A 139 -20.01 -15.65 17.67
N ALA A 140 -20.74 -16.16 16.67
CA ALA A 140 -21.61 -15.35 15.82
C ALA A 140 -22.74 -14.62 16.59
N ALA A 141 -23.23 -15.21 17.68
CA ALA A 141 -24.29 -14.62 18.51
C ALA A 141 -23.84 -13.41 19.35
N ALA A 142 -22.52 -13.15 19.46
CA ALA A 142 -21.98 -12.03 20.21
C ALA A 142 -21.99 -10.70 19.43
N VAL A 143 -22.35 -10.72 18.14
CA VAL A 143 -22.41 -9.51 17.31
C VAL A 143 -23.83 -8.96 17.33
N ASP A 144 -24.02 -7.79 17.94
CA ASP A 144 -25.30 -7.09 17.87
C ASP A 144 -25.66 -6.79 16.41
N GLU A 145 -26.88 -7.17 16.01
CA GLU A 145 -27.44 -6.79 14.72
C GLU A 145 -27.44 -5.25 14.62
N PRO A 146 -27.03 -4.66 13.49
CA PRO A 146 -27.14 -3.23 13.33
C PRO A 146 -28.62 -2.83 13.45
N SER A 147 -28.91 -1.90 14.37
CA SER A 147 -30.11 -1.08 14.33
C SER A 147 -30.21 -0.48 12.92
N VAL A 148 -31.09 -1.04 12.09
CA VAL A 148 -31.45 -0.47 10.80
C VAL A 148 -32.16 0.85 11.10
N CYS A 149 -31.50 1.97 10.80
CA CYS A 149 -32.17 3.26 10.63
C CYS A 149 -32.66 3.38 9.19
#